data_AF-A0A356B2N0-F1
#
_entry.id   AF-A0A356B2N0-F1
#
_cell.length_a   1.000
_cell.length_b   1.000
_cell.length_c   1.000
_cell.angle_alpha   90.00
_cell.angle_beta   90.00
_cell.angle_gamma   90.00
#
_symmetry.space_group_name_H-M   'P 1'
#
loop_
_entity.id
_entity.type
_entity.pdbx_description
1 polymer ?
#
loop_
_entity_poly.entity_id
_entity_poly.type
_entity_poly.pdbx_seq_one_letter_code
_entity_poly.pdbx_strand_id
1 'polypeptide(L)' 'YVLPSIFRKRSDFELHKVQDMDVYWIKGDGTNDKIKILYLHGGGYTSDPLPFHWGYILAMKMRTQTDFFVPIYPK' A
#
# COMPACT_ATOMS: atom_id res chain seq x y z
N TYR A 1 3.05 -12.58 -0.71
CA TYR A 1 4.11 -11.55 -0.60
C TYR A 1 4.51 -11.37 0.85
N VAL A 2 5.73 -10.90 1.14
CA VAL A 2 6.18 -10.61 2.50
C VAL A 2 6.59 -9.14 2.61
N LEU A 3 5.85 -8.35 3.39
CA LEU A 3 6.17 -6.94 3.63
C LEU A 3 7.58 -6.78 4.25
N PRO A 4 8.42 -5.85 3.74
CA PRO A 4 9.74 -5.59 4.31
C PRO A 4 9.64 -5.24 5.80
N SER A 5 10.58 -5.76 6.60
CA SER A 5 10.56 -5.67 8.06
C SER A 5 10.46 -4.24 8.60
N ILE A 6 11.06 -3.28 7.88
CA ILE A 6 11.01 -1.85 8.20
C ILE A 6 9.58 -1.28 8.23
N PHE A 7 8.64 -1.86 7.48
CA PHE A 7 7.25 -1.42 7.44
C PHE A 7 6.33 -2.25 8.35
N ARG A 8 6.73 -3.45 8.81
CA ARG A 8 5.86 -4.34 9.59
C ARG A 8 5.42 -3.79 10.95
N LYS A 9 6.20 -2.90 11.55
CA LYS A 9 5.89 -2.31 12.87
C LYS A 9 4.97 -1.09 12.78
N ARG A 10 4.57 -0.70 11.57
CA ARG A 10 3.74 0.48 11.36
C ARG A 10 2.27 0.17 11.66
N SER A 11 1.66 0.98 12.51
CA SER A 11 0.24 0.85 12.87
C SER A 11 -0.70 1.34 11.77
N ASP A 12 -0.21 2.13 10.82
CA ASP A 12 -0.98 2.62 9.68
C ASP A 12 -1.06 1.63 8.51
N PHE A 13 -0.50 0.43 8.66
CA PHE A 13 -0.55 -0.66 7.67
C PHE A 13 -1.48 -1.76 8.15
N GLU A 14 -2.49 -2.06 7.37
CA GLU A 14 -3.40 -3.18 7.60
C GLU A 14 -3.39 -4.11 6.40
N LEU A 15 -3.30 -5.42 6.66
CA LEU A 15 -3.43 -6.42 5.62
C LEU A 15 -4.86 -6.93 5.59
N HIS A 16 -5.49 -6.80 4.43
CA HIS A 16 -6.84 -7.27 4.16
C HIS A 16 -6.81 -8.32 3.04
N LYS A 17 -7.84 -9.17 2.99
CA LYS A 17 -8.04 -10.13 1.90
C LYS A 17 -9.30 -9.76 1.13
N VAL A 18 -9.16 -9.51 -0.16
CA VAL A 18 -10.25 -9.13 -1.06
C VAL A 18 -10.28 -10.11 -2.22
N GLN A 19 -11.33 -10.92 -2.35
CA GLN A 19 -11.42 -11.96 -3.39
C GLN A 19 -10.15 -12.82 -3.48
N ASP A 20 -9.71 -13.32 -2.31
CA ASP A 20 -8.48 -14.10 -2.13
C ASP A 20 -7.14 -13.39 -2.43
N MET A 21 -7.17 -12.13 -2.84
CA MET A 21 -6.00 -11.30 -3.03
C MET A 21 -5.62 -10.56 -1.75
N ASP A 22 -4.33 -10.57 -1.41
CA ASP A 22 -3.78 -9.77 -0.33
C ASP A 22 -3.76 -8.29 -0.74
N VAL A 23 -4.32 -7.41 0.09
CA VAL A 23 -4.34 -5.97 -0.14
C VAL A 23 -3.83 -5.26 1.11
N TYR A 24 -2.76 -4.49 0.96
CA TYR A 24 -2.32 -3.60 2.03
C TYR A 24 -3.11 -2.31 1.97
N TRP A 25 -3.83 -2.01 3.04
CA TRP A 25 -4.44 -0.72 3.29
C TRP A 25 -3.48 0.12 4.15
N ILE A 26 -3.00 1.22 3.58
CA ILE A 26 -2.23 2.23 4.28
C ILE A 26 -3.17 3.38 4.62
N LYS A 27 -3.51 3.52 5.90
CA LYS A 27 -4.46 4.53 6.39
C LYS A 27 -3.83 5.91 6.36
N GLY A 28 -4.43 6.85 5.64
CA GLY A 28 -4.16 8.29 5.75
C GLY A 28 -4.45 8.79 7.16
N ASP A 29 -4.04 10.02 7.47
CA ASP A 29 -4.23 10.55 8.84
C ASP A 29 -5.66 11.11 9.07
N GLY A 30 -6.62 10.74 8.20
CA GLY A 30 -8.06 11.00 8.37
C GLY A 30 -8.55 12.38 7.92
N THR A 31 -7.68 13.24 7.41
CA THR A 31 -8.08 14.60 6.96
C THR A 31 -8.60 14.65 5.52
N ASN A 32 -8.40 13.58 4.73
CA ASN A 32 -8.95 13.44 3.38
C ASN A 32 -9.63 12.06 3.20
N ASP A 33 -10.92 12.01 3.48
CA ASP A 33 -11.76 10.81 3.39
C ASP A 33 -12.50 10.67 2.04
N LYS A 34 -12.64 11.77 1.29
CA LYS A 34 -13.36 11.83 0.01
C LYS A 34 -12.65 11.14 -1.14
N ILE A 35 -11.32 11.07 -1.08
CA ILE A 35 -10.49 10.46 -2.12
C ILE A 35 -9.87 9.20 -1.52
N LYS A 36 -9.71 8.17 -2.36
CA LYS A 36 -9.01 6.92 -2.05
C LYS A 36 -8.11 6.59 -3.23
N ILE A 37 -6.91 6.06 -2.95
CA ILE A 37 -5.93 5.76 -4.00
C ILE A 37 -5.71 4.25 -4.10
N LEU A 38 -6.00 3.69 -5.27
CA LEU A 38 -5.58 2.34 -5.63
C LEU A 38 -4.19 2.42 -6.27
N TYR A 39 -3.17 1.91 -5.59
CA TYR A 39 -1.79 1.96 -6.05
C TYR A 39 -1.36 0.62 -6.65
N LEU A 40 -1.19 0.59 -7.97
CA LEU A 40 -0.67 -0.56 -8.69
C LEU A 40 0.84 -0.40 -8.82
N HIS A 41 1.61 -1.25 -8.13
CA HIS A 41 3.06 -1.19 -8.21
C HIS A 41 3.55 -1.60 -9.60
N GLY A 42 4.72 -1.08 -9.98
CA GLY A 42 5.45 -1.52 -11.16
C GLY A 42 6.17 -2.85 -10.91
N GLY A 43 6.97 -3.31 -11.88
CA GLY A 43 7.63 -4.62 -11.80
C GLY A 43 7.35 -5.52 -13.00
N GLY A 44 6.81 -4.96 -14.08
CA GLY A 44 6.61 -5.66 -15.35
C GLY A 44 5.69 -6.87 -15.25
N TYR A 45 4.77 -6.87 -14.28
CA TYR A 45 3.91 -8.01 -13.93
C TYR A 45 4.65 -9.27 -13.47
N THR A 46 5.97 -9.24 -13.28
CA THR A 46 6.75 -10.43 -12.89
C THR A 46 7.33 -10.33 -11.49
N SER A 47 7.32 -9.15 -10.88
CA SER A 47 7.93 -8.88 -9.58
C SER A 47 6.92 -8.30 -8.59
N ASP A 48 7.08 -8.68 -7.32
CA ASP A 48 6.33 -8.10 -6.20
C ASP A 48 6.76 -6.65 -5.92
N PRO A 49 6.00 -5.87 -5.11
CA PRO A 49 6.40 -4.51 -4.76
C PRO A 49 7.73 -4.50 -4.00
N LEU A 50 8.72 -3.82 -4.58
CA LEU A 50 10.01 -3.54 -3.96
C LEU A 50 9.90 -2.51 -2.82
N PRO A 51 10.86 -2.46 -1.88
CA PRO A 51 10.85 -1.52 -0.75
C PRO A 51 10.63 -0.05 -1.13
N PHE A 52 11.12 0.38 -2.29
CA PHE A 52 10.98 1.77 -2.74
C PHE A 52 9.52 2.17 -2.99
N HIS A 53 8.64 1.24 -3.41
CA HIS A 53 7.22 1.51 -3.63
C HIS A 53 6.54 1.93 -2.32
N TRP A 54 6.81 1.23 -1.23
CA TRP A 54 6.26 1.56 0.08
C TRP A 54 6.77 2.91 0.60
N GLY A 55 8.05 3.22 0.37
CA GLY A 55 8.61 4.54 0.68
C GLY A 55 7.91 5.66 -0.11
N TYR A 56 7.66 5.44 -1.41
CA TYR A 56 6.94 6.38 -2.25
C TYR A 56 5.48 6.57 -1.79
N ILE A 57 4.77 5.48 -1.48
CA ILE A 57 3.41 5.52 -0.93
C ILE A 57 3.39 6.34 0.36
N LEU A 58 4.32 6.12 1.28
CA LEU A 58 4.41 6.89 2.52
C LEU A 58 4.63 8.39 2.26
N ALA A 59 5.50 8.75 1.32
CA ALA A 59 5.70 10.14 0.93
C ALA A 59 4.42 10.78 0.36
N MET A 60 3.68 10.04 -0.46
CA MET A 60 2.41 10.50 -1.02
C MET A 60 1.30 10.57 0.02
N LYS A 61 1.22 9.58 0.92
CA LYS A 61 0.31 9.56 2.06
C LYS A 61 0.49 10.79 2.94
N MET A 62 1.73 11.14 3.28
CA MET A 62 2.01 12.37 4.06
C MET A 62 1.54 13.65 3.34
N ARG A 63 1.69 13.72 2.02
CA ARG A 63 1.31 14.92 1.22
C ARG A 63 -0.19 15.04 0.96
N THR A 64 -0.86 13.91 0.76
CA THR A 64 -2.27 13.87 0.31
C THR A 64 -3.23 13.55 1.43
N GLN A 65 -2.72 13.01 2.55
CA GLN A 65 -3.50 12.60 3.72
C GLN A 65 -4.59 11.57 3.38
N THR A 66 -4.37 10.82 2.30
CA THR A 66 -5.33 9.94 1.66
C THR A 66 -4.99 8.48 1.97
N ASP A 67 -6.01 7.62 2.01
CA ASP A 67 -5.82 6.17 2.13
C ASP A 67 -5.29 5.58 0.82
N PHE A 68 -4.33 4.66 0.95
CA PHE A 68 -3.79 3.89 -0.16
C PHE A 68 -4.16 2.41 -0.01
N PHE A 69 -4.56 1.80 -1.13
CA PHE A 69 -4.84 0.37 -1.25
C PHE A 69 -3.83 -0.21 -2.24
N VAL A 70 -3.02 -1.15 -1.78
CA VAL A 70 -1.94 -1.77 -2.57
C VAL A 70 -2.25 -3.25 -2.71
N PRO A 71 -2.91 -3.67 -3.80
CA PRO A 71 -3.13 -5.07 -4.09
C PRO A 71 -1.81 -5.77 -4.44
N ILE A 72 -1.61 -6.94 -3.86
CA ILE A 72 -0.58 -7.90 -4.27
C ILE A 72 -1.22 -8.80 -5.32
N TYR A 73 -1.26 -8.29 -6.56
CA TYR A 73 -1.95 -8.96 -7.65
C TYR A 73 -1.17 -10.17 -8.19
N PRO A 74 -1.83 -11.11 -8.88
CA PRO A 74 -1.17 -12.24 -9.54
C PRO A 74 -0.14 -11.76 -10.57
N LYS A 75 1.01 -12.41 -10.59
CA LYS A 75 2.08 -12.20 -11.57
C LYS A 75 1.87 -13.10 -12.77
#